data_AF-A0A482VP53-F1
#
_entry.id   AF-A0A482VP53-F1
#
_cell.length_a   1.000
_cell.length_b   1.000
_cell.length_c   1.000
_cell.angle_alpha   90.00
_cell.angle_beta   90.00
_cell.angle_gamma   90.00
#
_symmetry.space_group_name_H-M   'P 1'
#
loop_
_entity.id
_entity.type
_entity.pdbx_description
1 polymer ?
#
loop_
_entity_poly.entity_id
_entity_poly.type
_entity_poly.pdbx_seq_one_letter_code
_entity_poly.pdbx_strand_id
1 'polypeptide(L)'
;MDGPPELTEELIEERWNDFKAKFKKHYADEEEENYRKALFVANLKMVEEHNEKYENGLVNYKMGINQFADYTKDEMPSRGSRR
;
A
#
# COMPACT_ATOMS: atom_id res chain seq x y z
N MET A 1 -26.81 -1.30 3.08
CA MET A 1 -25.78 -0.65 3.89
C MET A 1 -24.55 -1.50 3.69
N ASP A 2 -23.88 -1.28 2.58
CA ASP A 2 -22.64 -1.95 2.23
C ASP A 2 -21.62 -1.52 3.29
N GLY A 3 -21.31 -2.46 4.19
CA GLY A 3 -20.31 -2.24 5.24
C GLY A 3 -19.00 -1.81 4.59
N PRO A 4 -18.17 -1.05 5.33
CA PRO A 4 -16.87 -0.65 4.81
C PRO A 4 -16.17 -1.91 4.28
N PRO A 5 -15.62 -1.90 3.07
CA PRO A 5 -14.96 -3.07 2.52
C PRO A 5 -13.84 -3.43 3.49
N GLU A 6 -14.06 -4.44 4.31
CA GLU A 6 -13.00 -5.00 5.12
C GLU A 6 -11.91 -5.40 4.12
N LEU A 7 -10.68 -5.02 4.42
CA LEU A 7 -9.51 -5.51 3.70
C LEU A 7 -9.42 -7.02 3.92
N THR A 8 -10.22 -7.79 3.19
CA THR A 8 -10.21 -9.23 3.21
C THR A 8 -8.94 -9.74 2.54
N GLU A 9 -8.50 -10.94 2.92
CA GLU A 9 -7.33 -11.58 2.32
C GLU A 9 -7.49 -11.71 0.79
N GLU A 10 -8.71 -11.98 0.32
CA GLU A 10 -9.03 -12.04 -1.12
C GLU A 10 -8.79 -10.70 -1.83
N LEU A 11 -9.27 -9.59 -1.26
CA LEU A 11 -9.05 -8.27 -1.84
C LEU A 11 -7.57 -7.88 -1.78
N ILE A 12 -6.88 -8.23 -0.70
CA ILE A 12 -5.44 -8.01 -0.57
C ILE A 12 -4.69 -8.74 -1.70
N GLU A 13 -5.07 -9.99 -2.00
CA GLU A 13 -4.46 -10.76 -3.07
C GLU A 13 -4.77 -10.22 -4.46
N GLU A 14 -6.01 -9.83 -4.72
CA GLU A 14 -6.39 -9.15 -5.96
C GLU A 14 -5.55 -7.88 -6.15
N ARG A 15 -5.51 -7.01 -5.13
CA ARG A 15 -4.75 -5.75 -5.15
C ARG A 15 -3.25 -6.00 -5.28
N TRP A 16 -2.73 -7.05 -4.66
CA TRP A 16 -1.33 -7.43 -4.75
C TRP A 16 -0.97 -7.89 -6.17
N ASN A 17 -1.81 -8.73 -6.77
CA ASN A 17 -1.61 -9.21 -8.13
C ASN A 17 -1.72 -8.06 -9.14
N ASP A 18 -2.70 -7.18 -9.00
CA ASP A 18 -2.83 -5.96 -9.78
C ASP A 18 -1.62 -5.04 -9.61
N PHE A 19 -1.13 -4.87 -8.38
CA PHE A 19 0.07 -4.08 -8.09
C PHE A 19 1.30 -4.65 -8.81
N LYS A 20 1.52 -5.96 -8.69
CA LYS A 20 2.64 -6.64 -9.38
C LYS A 20 2.53 -6.48 -10.90
N ALA A 21 1.34 -6.68 -11.47
CA ALA A 21 1.11 -6.55 -12.91
C ALA A 21 1.30 -5.10 -13.39
N LYS A 22 0.72 -4.13 -12.67
CA LYS A 22 0.75 -2.71 -13.01
C LYS A 22 2.16 -2.13 -12.96
N PHE A 23 2.95 -2.51 -11.95
CA PHE A 23 4.31 -2.00 -11.75
C PHE A 23 5.39 -2.97 -12.21
N LYS A 24 5.02 -4.09 -12.85
CA LYS A 24 5.92 -5.13 -13.35
C LYS A 24 6.91 -5.60 -12.28
N LYS A 25 6.40 -5.85 -11.08
CA LYS A 25 7.22 -6.28 -9.93
C LYS A 25 7.57 -7.76 -10.09
N HIS A 26 8.85 -8.06 -9.92
CA HIS A 26 9.39 -9.40 -9.85
C HIS A 26 10.27 -9.47 -8.60
N TYR A 27 10.01 -10.46 -7.75
CA TYR A 27 10.78 -10.74 -6.54
C TYR A 27 11.62 -12.00 -6.78
N ALA A 28 12.77 -12.10 -6.12
CA ALA A 28 13.72 -13.18 -6.38
C ALA A 28 13.23 -14.54 -5.83
N ASP A 29 12.53 -14.51 -4.71
CA ASP A 29 12.09 -15.68 -3.96
C ASP A 29 10.80 -15.41 -3.17
N GLU A 30 10.20 -16.48 -2.64
CA GLU A 30 8.95 -16.41 -1.87
C GLU A 30 9.12 -15.65 -0.54
N GLU A 31 10.32 -15.64 0.04
CA GLU A 31 10.58 -14.93 1.29
C GLU A 31 10.57 -13.41 1.05
N GLU A 32 11.22 -12.95 -0.02
CA GLU A 32 11.16 -11.57 -0.48
C GLU A 32 9.72 -11.19 -0.88
N GLU A 33 9.00 -12.05 -1.60
CA GLU A 33 7.62 -11.77 -1.99
C GLU A 33 6.72 -11.61 -0.75
N ASN A 34 6.83 -12.50 0.24
CA ASN A 34 6.06 -12.40 1.48
C ASN A 34 6.40 -11.15 2.27
N TYR A 35 7.70 -10.80 2.36
CA TYR A 35 8.13 -9.56 3.00
C TYR A 35 7.54 -8.33 2.30
N ARG A 36 7.64 -8.25 0.97
CA ARG A 36 7.12 -7.14 0.16
C ARG A 36 5.58 -7.07 0.20
N LYS A 37 4.90 -8.22 0.23
CA LYS A 37 3.44 -8.32 0.42
C LYS A 37 3.02 -7.78 1.78
N ALA A 38 3.76 -8.08 2.86
CA ALA A 38 3.48 -7.53 4.19
C ALA A 38 3.57 -5.99 4.21
N LEU A 39 4.57 -5.41 3.52
CA LEU A 39 4.70 -3.96 3.38
C LEU A 39 3.57 -3.35 2.56
N PHE A 40 3.18 -4.02 1.48
CA PHE A 40 2.04 -3.62 0.67
C PHE A 40 0.75 -3.57 1.47
N VAL A 41 0.47 -4.61 2.27
CA VAL A 41 -0.71 -4.65 3.15
C VAL A 41 -0.70 -3.51 4.15
N ALA A 42 0.45 -3.24 4.79
CA ALA A 42 0.58 -2.14 5.74
C ALA A 42 0.32 -0.77 5.08
N ASN A 43 0.87 -0.55 3.88
CA ASN A 43 0.66 0.69 3.14
C ASN A 43 -0.78 0.81 2.60
N LEU A 44 -1.38 -0.29 2.14
CA LEU A 44 -2.77 -0.33 1.70
C LEU A 44 -3.72 0.05 2.85
N LYS A 45 -3.49 -0.50 4.04
CA LYS A 45 -4.26 -0.14 5.23
C LYS A 45 -4.13 1.35 5.57
N MET A 46 -2.92 1.91 5.52
CA MET A 46 -2.72 3.35 5.75
C MET A 46 -3.45 4.22 4.71
N VAL A 47 -3.46 3.79 3.45
CA VAL A 47 -4.16 4.47 2.35
C VAL A 47 -5.67 4.45 2.59
N GLU A 48 -6.23 3.30 2.92
CA GLU A 48 -7.67 3.15 3.20
C GLU A 48 -8.08 3.98 4.42
N GLU A 49 -7.33 3.91 5.53
CA GLU A 49 -7.58 4.74 6.72
C GLU A 49 -7.52 6.25 6.42
N HIS A 50 -6.62 6.67 5.51
CA HIS A 50 -6.54 8.07 5.09
C HIS A 50 -7.72 8.46 4.19
N ASN A 51 -8.12 7.58 3.28
CA ASN A 51 -9.25 7.81 2.39
C ASN A 51 -10.58 7.83 3.16
N GLU A 52 -10.72 7.01 4.20
CA GLU A 52 -11.86 7.08 5.12
C GLU A 52 -11.92 8.44 5.83
N LYS A 53 -10.79 8.95 6.30
CA LYS A 53 -10.72 10.33 6.84
C LYS A 53 -11.10 11.38 5.81
N TYR A 54 -10.75 11.17 4.54
CA TYR A 54 -11.12 12.09 3.46
C TYR A 54 -12.62 12.11 3.24
N GLU A 55 -13.27 10.93 3.19
CA GLU A 55 -14.73 10.82 3.06
C GLU A 55 -15.47 11.45 4.24
N ASN A 56 -14.88 11.38 5.44
CA ASN A 56 -15.37 12.07 6.63
C ASN A 56 -15.04 13.57 6.67
N GLY A 57 -14.36 14.12 5.65
CA GLY A 57 -13.97 15.53 5.58
C GLY A 57 -12.88 15.96 6.57
N LEU A 58 -12.16 15.00 7.18
CA LEU A 58 -11.08 15.26 8.15
C LEU A 58 -9.74 15.57 7.48
N VAL A 59 -9.57 15.14 6.23
CA VAL A 59 -8.42 15.46 5.38
C VAL A 59 -8.91 15.91 4.00
N ASN A 60 -8.11 16.70 3.30
CA ASN A 60 -8.48 17.35 2.04
C ASN A 60 -7.87 16.69 0.79
N TYR A 61 -7.19 15.55 0.94
CA TYR A 61 -6.66 14.77 -0.17
C TYR A 61 -6.91 13.28 0.04
N LYS A 62 -6.93 12.53 -1.06
CA LYS A 62 -6.95 11.07 -1.05
C LYS A 62 -5.53 10.54 -1.26
N MET A 63 -5.24 9.42 -0.63
CA MET A 63 -4.04 8.63 -0.89
C MET A 63 -4.34 7.49 -1.85
N GLY A 64 -3.31 7.00 -2.53
CA GLY A 64 -3.41 5.88 -3.45
C GLY A 64 -2.15 5.04 -3.43
N ILE A 65 -2.32 3.76 -3.76
CA ILE A 65 -1.21 2.83 -3.97
C ILE A 65 -0.36 3.31 -5.15
N ASN A 66 0.94 3.44 -4.91
CA ASN A 66 1.95 3.80 -5.92
C ASN A 66 3.04 2.72 -5.98
N GLN A 67 4.02 2.84 -6.89
CA GLN A 67 5.10 1.85 -7.04
C GLN A 67 5.98 1.64 -5.79
N PHE A 68 5.80 2.48 -4.76
CA PHE A 68 6.52 2.43 -3.49
C PHE A 68 5.68 1.79 -2.37
N ALA A 69 4.52 1.25 -2.69
CA ALA A 69 3.65 0.59 -1.71
C ALA A 69 4.29 -0.66 -1.09
N ASP A 70 5.32 -1.24 -1.70
CA ASP A 70 6.10 -2.37 -1.20
C ASP A 70 7.41 -1.94 -0.47
N TYR A 71 7.57 -0.66 -0.15
CA TYR A 71 8.72 -0.14 0.59
C TYR A 71 8.34 0.22 2.02
N THR A 72 9.28 0.01 2.94
CA THR A 72 9.17 0.53 4.30
C THR A 72 9.35 2.05 4.31
N LYS A 73 8.76 2.71 5.32
CA LYS A 73 9.06 4.13 5.62
C LYS A 73 10.55 4.35 5.93
N ASP A 74 11.22 3.32 6.46
CA ASP A 74 12.66 3.35 6.75
C ASP A 74 13.55 3.18 5.49
N GLU A 75 13.12 2.41 4.49
CA GLU A 75 13.79 2.32 3.18
C GLU A 75 13.51 3.54 2.30
N MET A 76 12.44 4.30 2.57
CA MET A 76 12.16 5.52 1.83
C MET A 76 13.30 6.51 2.13
N PRO A 77 14.11 6.92 1.13
CA PRO A 77 15.27 7.75 1.37
C PRO A 77 14.81 9.00 2.11
N SER A 78 15.34 9.20 3.32
CA SER A 78 15.11 10.40 4.10
C SER A 78 15.32 11.59 3.16
N ARG A 79 14.25 12.33 2.88
CA ARG A 79 14.29 13.54 2.06
C ARG A 79 15.02 14.61 2.85
N GLY A 80 16.33 14.49 3.00
CA GLY A 80 17.05 15.30 3.97
C GLY A 80 18.49 14.88 4.26
N SER A 81 19.34 14.79 3.24
CA SER A 81 20.70 15.30 3.40
C SER A 81 21.11 16.01 2.12
N ARG A 82 20.39 17.10 1.81
CA ARG A 82 20.98 18.18 1.04
C ARG A 82 21.98 18.85 2.00
N ARG A 83 23.26 18.48 1.87
CA ARG A 83 24.35 19.38 2.27
C ARG A 83 24.37 20.55 1.29
#